data_AF-A0A833PAQ4-F1
#
_entry.id   AF-A0A833PAQ4-F1
#
_cell.length_a   1.000
_cell.length_b   1.000
_cell.length_c   1.000
_cell.angle_alpha   90.00
_cell.angle_beta   90.00
_cell.angle_gamma   90.00
#
_symmetry.space_group_name_H-M   'P 1'
#
loop_
_entity.id
_entity.type
_entity.pdbx_description
1 polymer ?
#
loop_
_entity_poly.entity_id
_entity_poly.type
_entity_poly.pdbx_seq_one_letter_code
_entity_poly.pdbx_strand_id
1 'polypeptide(L)'
;MSGIFLDDGLNACGPNNQYVNYYRVIYSYIKTKYSGAFVVLNPGSGVAQCYASVADVLIVFESNVNAYETWQQPSWSQNQVNANQFWHLIYNVKTQQDMERILNLSKARNAGYVYVTDDDLPNPWDTLPQYWEAELNKI
;
A
#
# COMPACT_ATOMS: atom_id res chain seq x y z
N MET A 1 -0.73 18.95 11.74
CA MET A 1 -1.21 17.65 11.23
C MET A 1 -0.04 16.94 10.58
N SER A 2 0.29 15.73 11.01
CA SER A 2 1.51 15.01 10.59
C SER A 2 1.34 14.17 9.32
N GLY A 3 0.09 13.89 8.93
CA GLY A 3 -0.20 13.19 7.69
C GLY A 3 -1.69 13.11 7.37
N ILE A 4 -2.00 12.60 6.18
CA ILE A 4 -3.35 12.35 5.67
C ILE A 4 -3.34 11.01 4.92
N PHE A 5 -4.33 10.18 5.22
CA PHE A 5 -4.64 8.94 4.49
C PHE A 5 -5.84 9.20 3.58
N LEU A 6 -5.68 8.98 2.28
CA LEU A 6 -6.73 9.15 1.27
C LEU A 6 -7.20 7.76 0.83
N ASP A 7 -8.39 7.37 1.28
CA ASP A 7 -8.98 6.07 0.96
C ASP A 7 -9.76 6.07 -0.37
N ASP A 8 -10.12 4.88 -0.86
CA ASP A 8 -10.92 4.67 -2.08
C ASP A 8 -10.31 5.35 -3.33
N GLY A 9 -9.00 5.22 -3.49
CA GLY A 9 -8.23 5.78 -4.58
C GLY A 9 -8.51 5.13 -5.95
N LEU A 10 -8.52 5.93 -7.01
CA LEU A 10 -8.44 5.40 -8.39
C LEU A 10 -7.01 4.93 -8.66
N ASN A 11 -6.85 4.00 -9.62
CA ASN A 11 -5.57 3.37 -9.94
C ASN A 11 -5.09 3.60 -11.40
N ALA A 12 -5.90 4.27 -12.23
CA ALA A 12 -5.60 4.54 -13.64
C ALA A 12 -5.42 6.04 -13.90
N CYS A 13 -4.62 6.42 -14.89
CA CYS A 13 -4.41 7.84 -15.24
C CYS A 13 -5.71 8.54 -15.66
N GLY A 14 -6.64 7.76 -16.23
CA GLY A 14 -7.89 8.24 -16.79
C GLY A 14 -7.74 8.92 -18.16
N PRO A 15 -8.86 9.20 -18.83
CA PRO A 15 -8.89 10.02 -20.05
C PRO A 15 -8.11 11.32 -19.87
N ASN A 16 -7.14 11.58 -20.78
CA ASN A 16 -6.31 12.79 -20.74
C ASN A 16 -5.67 13.07 -19.36
N ASN A 17 -5.30 12.02 -18.61
CA ASN A 17 -4.72 12.12 -17.27
C ASN A 17 -5.64 12.76 -16.20
N GLN A 18 -6.96 12.79 -16.41
CA GLN A 18 -7.88 13.47 -15.50
C GLN A 18 -7.85 12.92 -14.06
N TYR A 19 -7.75 11.59 -13.88
CA TYR A 19 -7.78 10.97 -12.55
C TYR A 19 -6.48 11.24 -11.79
N VAL A 20 -5.34 11.10 -12.44
CA VAL A 20 -4.05 11.41 -11.79
C VAL A 20 -3.93 12.91 -11.48
N ASN A 21 -4.45 13.79 -12.34
CA ASN A 21 -4.43 15.23 -12.08
C ASN A 21 -5.27 15.63 -10.86
N TYR A 22 -6.39 14.94 -10.61
CA TYR A 22 -7.17 15.13 -9.39
C TYR A 22 -6.31 14.90 -8.13
N TYR A 23 -5.57 13.79 -8.06
CA TYR A 23 -4.69 13.51 -6.93
C TYR A 23 -3.47 14.44 -6.85
N ARG A 24 -2.92 14.91 -7.98
CA ARG A 24 -1.86 15.95 -7.98
C ARG A 24 -2.32 17.23 -7.28
N VAL A 25 -3.55 17.67 -7.56
CA VAL A 25 -4.12 18.86 -6.93
C VAL A 25 -4.29 18.64 -5.43
N ILE A 26 -4.84 17.50 -5.02
CA ILE A 26 -4.99 17.16 -3.59
C ILE A 26 -3.64 17.10 -2.88
N TYR A 27 -2.69 16.35 -3.41
CA TYR A 27 -1.35 16.22 -2.84
C TYR A 27 -0.67 17.59 -2.69
N SER A 28 -0.70 18.41 -3.74
CA SER A 28 -0.13 19.77 -3.71
C SER A 28 -0.82 20.66 -2.66
N TYR A 29 -2.14 20.60 -2.56
CA TYR A 29 -2.90 21.35 -1.56
C TYR A 29 -2.52 20.92 -0.13
N ILE A 30 -2.43 19.61 0.13
CA ILE A 30 -2.04 19.08 1.45
C ILE A 30 -0.63 19.54 1.81
N LYS A 31 0.34 19.37 0.90
CA LYS A 31 1.73 19.77 1.14
C LYS A 31 1.89 21.28 1.34
N THR A 32 1.09 22.09 0.66
CA THR A 32 1.09 23.55 0.82
C THR A 32 0.50 23.96 2.17
N LYS A 33 -0.63 23.37 2.56
CA LYS A 33 -1.33 23.74 3.79
C LYS A 33 -0.66 23.19 5.05
N TYR A 34 -0.05 22.01 4.93
CA TYR A 34 0.60 21.29 6.02
C TYR A 34 1.98 20.84 5.54
N SER A 35 2.93 21.77 5.54
CA SER A 35 4.32 21.48 5.20
C SER A 35 4.84 20.33 6.05
N GLY A 36 5.36 19.29 5.39
CA GLY A 36 5.86 18.07 6.04
C GLY A 36 4.80 17.00 6.33
N ALA A 37 3.52 17.20 6.00
CA ALA A 37 2.51 16.15 6.14
C ALA A 37 2.82 14.96 5.24
N PHE A 38 2.80 13.75 5.81
CA PHE A 38 2.91 12.48 5.09
C PHE A 38 1.58 12.11 4.43
N VAL A 39 1.58 11.78 3.14
CA VAL A 39 0.37 11.49 2.37
C VAL A 39 0.41 10.07 1.85
N VAL A 40 -0.57 9.28 2.27
CA VAL A 40 -0.83 7.93 1.76
C VAL A 40 -2.06 8.00 0.87
N LEU A 41 -2.01 7.38 -0.31
CA LEU A 41 -3.18 7.14 -1.15
C LEU A 41 -3.43 5.63 -1.22
N ASN A 42 -4.67 5.21 -0.99
CA ASN A 42 -5.08 3.81 -1.04
C ASN A 42 -5.97 3.50 -2.23
N PRO A 43 -5.42 3.06 -3.38
CA PRO A 43 -6.22 2.43 -4.43
C PRO A 43 -6.47 0.93 -4.23
N GLY A 44 -5.89 0.31 -3.21
CA GLY A 44 -6.01 -1.13 -2.90
C GLY A 44 -5.50 -2.09 -3.99
N SER A 45 -4.92 -1.57 -5.07
CA SER A 45 -4.62 -2.33 -6.29
C SER A 45 -3.51 -1.66 -7.10
N GLY A 46 -2.89 -2.43 -8.00
CA GLY A 46 -1.78 -1.96 -8.82
C GLY A 46 -2.13 -0.71 -9.62
N VAL A 47 -1.29 0.32 -9.53
CA VAL A 47 -1.54 1.62 -10.16
C VAL A 47 -0.72 1.83 -11.44
N ALA A 48 -1.22 2.70 -12.32
CA ALA A 48 -0.48 3.17 -13.48
C ALA A 48 0.68 4.09 -13.06
N GLN A 49 1.79 4.07 -13.82
CA GLN A 49 3.01 4.82 -13.51
C GLN A 49 2.80 6.33 -13.29
N CYS A 50 1.77 6.93 -13.88
CA CYS A 50 1.43 8.34 -13.66
C CYS A 50 1.16 8.68 -12.18
N TYR A 51 0.79 7.71 -11.35
CA TYR A 51 0.54 7.89 -9.90
C TYR A 51 1.82 8.00 -9.07
N ALA A 52 3.00 7.74 -9.63
CA ALA A 52 4.28 7.76 -8.90
C ALA A 52 4.67 9.12 -8.26
N SER A 53 3.85 10.16 -8.38
CA SER A 53 4.11 11.50 -7.84
C SER A 53 2.91 12.10 -7.08
N VAL A 54 1.86 11.33 -6.84
CA VAL A 54 0.60 11.86 -6.26
C VAL A 54 0.41 11.55 -4.78
N ALA A 55 1.36 10.83 -4.18
CA ALA A 55 1.41 10.52 -2.76
C ALA A 55 2.85 10.22 -2.35
N ASP A 56 3.14 10.24 -1.05
CA ASP A 56 4.42 9.75 -0.54
C ASP A 56 4.45 8.21 -0.55
N VAL A 57 3.31 7.58 -0.25
CA VAL A 57 3.09 6.13 -0.29
C VAL A 57 1.80 5.80 -1.04
N LEU A 58 1.85 4.74 -1.83
CA LEU A 58 0.72 4.15 -2.53
C LEU A 58 0.44 2.76 -1.96
N ILE A 59 -0.78 2.50 -1.49
CA ILE A 59 -1.23 1.13 -1.20
C ILE A 59 -1.64 0.48 -2.51
N VAL A 60 -0.79 -0.40 -3.02
CA VAL A 60 -0.93 -1.00 -4.35
C VAL A 60 -1.41 -2.46 -4.32
N PHE A 61 -1.67 -2.96 -3.11
CA PHE A 61 -2.28 -4.25 -2.89
C PHE A 61 -3.05 -4.23 -1.57
N GLU A 62 -4.33 -4.60 -1.63
CA GLU A 62 -5.19 -4.79 -0.46
C GLU A 62 -6.12 -5.99 -0.73
N SER A 63 -5.71 -7.19 -0.29
CA SER A 63 -6.52 -8.39 -0.47
C SER A 63 -6.05 -9.56 0.42
N ASN A 64 -6.67 -10.74 0.24
CA ASN A 64 -6.29 -11.94 0.97
C ASN A 64 -4.96 -12.54 0.48
N VAL A 65 -4.38 -13.40 1.33
CA VAL A 65 -3.14 -14.14 1.06
C VAL A 65 -3.15 -14.90 -0.27
N ASN A 66 -4.26 -15.55 -0.65
CA ASN A 66 -4.32 -16.35 -1.88
C ASN A 66 -4.19 -15.47 -3.13
N ALA A 67 -4.83 -14.30 -3.13
CA ALA A 67 -4.66 -13.31 -4.18
C ALA A 67 -3.22 -12.78 -4.20
N TYR A 68 -2.64 -12.56 -3.02
CA TYR A 68 -1.28 -12.05 -2.92
C TYR A 68 -0.27 -13.05 -3.50
N GLU A 69 -0.36 -14.35 -3.20
CA GLU A 69 0.62 -15.35 -3.63
C GLU A 69 0.86 -15.37 -5.15
N THR A 70 -0.17 -15.10 -5.94
CA THR A 70 -0.08 -15.08 -7.41
C THR A 70 0.12 -13.70 -8.01
N TRP A 71 -0.10 -12.64 -7.23
CA TRP A 71 0.03 -11.26 -7.70
C TRP A 71 1.48 -10.82 -7.94
N GLN A 72 1.67 -9.86 -8.83
CA GLN A 72 2.95 -9.20 -9.06
C GLN A 72 2.73 -7.69 -9.24
N GLN A 73 3.69 -6.89 -8.77
CA GLN A 73 3.76 -5.46 -9.07
C GLN A 73 3.83 -5.24 -10.59
N PRO A 74 3.25 -4.15 -11.12
CA PRO A 74 3.60 -3.65 -12.44
C PRO A 74 5.11 -3.42 -12.58
N SER A 75 5.68 -3.68 -13.77
CA SER A 75 7.14 -3.61 -13.98
C SER A 75 7.75 -2.26 -13.58
N TRP A 76 7.04 -1.15 -13.80
CA TRP A 76 7.54 0.18 -13.44
C TRP A 76 7.71 0.34 -11.93
N SER A 77 6.80 -0.22 -11.13
CA SER A 77 6.84 -0.20 -9.67
C SER A 77 7.90 -1.14 -9.13
N GLN A 78 7.97 -2.36 -9.68
CA GLN A 78 8.97 -3.37 -9.30
C GLN A 78 10.40 -2.87 -9.52
N ASN A 79 10.61 -2.02 -10.54
CA ASN A 79 11.91 -1.45 -10.89
C ASN A 79 12.20 -0.09 -10.22
N GLN A 80 11.29 0.44 -9.39
CA GLN A 80 11.57 1.67 -8.63
C GLN A 80 12.64 1.40 -7.57
N VAL A 81 13.58 2.35 -7.45
CA VAL A 81 14.64 2.27 -6.43
C VAL A 81 14.09 2.43 -5.02
N ASN A 82 13.06 3.26 -4.85
CA ASN A 82 12.49 3.54 -3.54
C ASN A 82 11.31 2.60 -3.21
N ALA A 83 11.59 1.50 -2.51
CA ALA A 83 10.55 0.59 -2.02
C ALA A 83 9.56 1.28 -1.06
N ASN A 84 10.00 2.31 -0.31
CA ASN A 84 9.15 3.06 0.63
C ASN A 84 8.10 3.94 -0.09
N GLN A 85 7.94 3.80 -1.40
CA GLN A 85 6.80 4.36 -2.13
C GLN A 85 5.58 3.41 -2.13
N PHE A 86 5.74 2.14 -1.75
CA PHE A 86 4.70 1.12 -1.88
C PHE A 86 4.37 0.46 -0.55
N TRP A 87 3.07 0.27 -0.33
CA TRP A 87 2.52 -0.46 0.81
C TRP A 87 1.60 -1.60 0.33
N HIS A 88 1.78 -2.78 0.89
CA HIS A 88 0.87 -3.92 0.71
C HIS A 88 0.13 -4.25 2.02
N LEU A 89 -1.19 -4.44 1.95
CA LEU A 89 -2.05 -4.90 3.02
C LEU A 89 -2.56 -6.31 2.70
N ILE A 90 -2.26 -7.30 3.55
CA ILE A 90 -2.59 -8.71 3.29
C ILE A 90 -3.35 -9.29 4.47
N TYR A 91 -4.57 -9.76 4.24
CA TYR A 91 -5.38 -10.43 5.27
C TYR A 91 -5.49 -11.94 5.03
N ASN A 92 -6.12 -12.64 5.98
CA ASN A 92 -6.30 -14.09 5.99
C ASN A 92 -5.00 -14.90 6.08
N VAL A 93 -3.97 -14.35 6.73
CA VAL A 93 -2.68 -15.02 6.96
C VAL A 93 -2.68 -15.64 8.34
N LYS A 94 -3.04 -16.92 8.46
CA LYS A 94 -3.43 -17.51 9.76
C LYS A 94 -2.30 -17.83 10.73
N THR A 95 -1.07 -17.97 10.25
CA THR A 95 0.04 -18.45 11.09
C THR A 95 1.21 -17.47 11.07
N GLN A 96 1.98 -17.43 12.15
CA GLN A 96 3.23 -16.66 12.19
C GLN A 96 4.18 -17.09 11.08
N GLN A 97 4.26 -18.40 10.77
CA GLN A 97 5.12 -18.91 9.69
C GLN A 97 4.70 -18.36 8.33
N ASP A 98 3.39 -18.31 8.04
CA ASP A 98 2.88 -17.71 6.81
C ASP A 98 3.11 -16.20 6.80
N MET A 99 2.90 -15.50 7.92
CA MET A 99 3.22 -14.07 8.03
C MET A 99 4.69 -13.82 7.67
N GLU A 100 5.63 -14.57 8.23
CA GLU A 100 7.07 -14.42 7.92
C GLU A 100 7.38 -14.69 6.44
N ARG A 101 6.71 -15.67 5.82
CA ARG A 101 6.82 -15.95 4.38
C ARG A 101 6.28 -14.78 3.55
N ILE A 102 5.15 -14.21 3.95
CA ILE A 102 4.49 -13.08 3.26
C ILE A 102 5.30 -11.79 3.39
N LEU A 103 5.94 -11.53 4.54
CA LEU A 103 6.87 -10.41 4.71
C LEU A 103 8.10 -10.53 3.80
N ASN A 104 8.66 -11.73 3.64
CA ASN A 104 9.77 -11.94 2.70
C ASN A 104 9.32 -11.73 1.24
N LEU A 105 8.12 -12.21 0.91
CA LEU A 105 7.53 -12.03 -0.41
C LEU A 105 7.21 -10.55 -0.72
N SER A 106 6.79 -9.75 0.27
CA SER A 106 6.56 -8.30 0.09
C SER A 106 7.83 -7.53 -0.21
N LYS A 107 8.93 -7.84 0.49
CA LYS A 107 10.25 -7.27 0.20
C LYS A 107 10.71 -7.62 -1.22
N ALA A 108 10.52 -8.87 -1.66
CA ALA A 108 10.81 -9.28 -3.03
C ALA A 108 9.94 -8.58 -4.10
N ARG A 109 8.74 -8.11 -3.71
CA ARG A 109 7.81 -7.35 -4.55
C ARG A 109 7.91 -5.84 -4.34
N ASN A 110 9.08 -5.36 -3.92
CA ASN A 110 9.39 -3.93 -3.77
C ASN A 110 8.46 -3.14 -2.84
N ALA A 111 7.92 -3.79 -1.80
CA ALA A 111 7.18 -3.09 -0.74
C ALA A 111 8.13 -2.59 0.35
N GLY A 112 8.09 -1.29 0.62
CA GLY A 112 8.76 -0.70 1.79
C GLY A 112 7.88 -0.68 3.03
N TYR A 113 6.56 -0.77 2.85
CA TYR A 113 5.59 -0.92 3.93
C TYR A 113 4.74 -2.17 3.72
N VAL A 114 4.41 -2.86 4.81
CA VAL A 114 3.56 -4.04 4.78
C VAL A 114 2.79 -4.13 6.10
N TYR A 115 1.54 -4.58 6.03
CA TYR A 115 0.80 -5.04 7.20
C TYR A 115 0.13 -6.37 6.85
N VAL A 116 0.26 -7.33 7.75
CA VAL A 116 -0.29 -8.67 7.61
C VAL A 116 -1.22 -8.97 8.79
N THR A 117 -2.39 -9.55 8.52
CA THR A 117 -3.35 -9.91 9.57
C THR A 117 -3.93 -11.32 9.36
N ASP A 118 -4.24 -12.00 10.45
CA ASP A 118 -4.92 -13.30 10.47
C ASP A 118 -6.44 -13.18 10.39
N ASP A 119 -6.99 -11.97 10.51
CA ASP A 119 -8.41 -11.71 10.33
C ASP A 119 -8.88 -11.94 8.88
N ASP A 120 -10.19 -11.95 8.70
CA ASP A 120 -10.88 -12.12 7.43
C ASP A 120 -11.99 -11.07 7.26
N LEU A 121 -12.67 -11.11 6.13
CA LEU A 121 -13.84 -10.27 5.86
C LEU A 121 -14.96 -10.48 6.90
N PRO A 122 -15.80 -9.47 7.16
CA PRO A 122 -15.98 -8.24 6.37
C PRO A 122 -15.02 -7.10 6.69
N ASN A 123 -14.27 -7.17 7.79
CA ASN A 123 -13.36 -6.11 8.19
C ASN A 123 -12.10 -6.71 8.81
N PRO A 124 -11.04 -6.95 8.03
CA PRO A 124 -9.81 -7.55 8.56
C PRO A 124 -8.91 -6.57 9.31
N TRP A 125 -9.32 -5.30 9.45
CA TRP A 125 -8.49 -4.20 9.93
C TRP A 125 -8.86 -3.73 11.34
N ASP A 126 -9.79 -4.39 12.03
CA ASP A 126 -10.32 -3.96 13.34
C ASP A 126 -9.66 -4.61 14.57
N THR A 127 -8.85 -5.64 14.38
CA THR A 127 -8.05 -6.22 15.47
C THR A 127 -6.58 -6.39 15.08
N LEU A 128 -5.73 -6.59 16.10
CA LEU A 128 -4.33 -6.94 15.91
C LEU A 128 -4.20 -8.45 15.76
N PRO A 129 -3.34 -8.95 14.87
CA PRO A 129 -3.20 -10.37 14.68
C PRO A 129 -2.55 -11.06 15.87
N GLN A 130 -2.82 -12.36 16.03
CA GLN A 130 -2.23 -13.15 17.13
C GLN A 130 -0.69 -13.14 17.16
N TYR A 131 -0.05 -12.87 16.02
CA TYR A 131 1.40 -12.78 15.85
C TYR A 131 1.94 -11.34 15.78
N TRP A 132 1.16 -10.34 16.20
CA TRP A 132 1.53 -8.91 16.14
C TRP A 132 2.95 -8.62 16.65
N GLU A 133 3.29 -9.10 17.85
CA GLU A 133 4.62 -8.91 18.43
C GLU A 133 5.73 -9.56 17.59
N ALA A 134 5.45 -10.69 16.94
CA ALA A 134 6.41 -11.34 16.05
C ALA A 134 6.60 -10.57 14.74
N GLU A 135 5.52 -10.00 14.18
CA GLU A 135 5.58 -9.16 12.97
C GLU A 135 6.44 -7.91 13.22
N LEU A 136 6.22 -7.19 14.34
CA LEU A 136 7.00 -6.00 14.71
C LEU A 136 8.52 -6.24 14.76
N ASN A 137 8.96 -7.45 15.06
CA ASN A 137 10.38 -7.82 15.12
C ASN A 137 10.99 -8.16 13.74
N LYS A 138 10.22 -8.07 12.64
CA LYS A 138 10.62 -8.48 11.29
C LYS A 138 10.61 -7.34 10.25
N ILE A 139 9.96 -6.23 10.57
CA ILE A 139 9.87 -5.02 9.76
C ILE A 139 10.94 -3.99 10.12
#